data_AF-Q4V4Y8-F1
#
_entry.id   AF-Q4V4Y8-F1
#
_cell.length_a   1.000
_cell.length_b   1.000
_cell.length_c   1.000
_cell.angle_alpha   90.00
_cell.angle_beta   90.00
_cell.angle_gamma   90.00
#
_symmetry.space_group_name_H-M   'P 1'
#
loop_
_entity.id
_entity.type
_entity.pdbx_description
1 polymer ?
#
loop_
_entity_poly.entity_id
_entity_poly.type
_entity_poly.pdbx_seq_one_letter_code
_entity_poly.pdbx_strand_id
1 'polypeptide(L)'
;MDHIYRAFISRSAQLLEAPFHTASRLATFPLVNSLVNRLTFSTLDYLRDILEVLYDAVLALETPLSVVQRLGNLTASLRQLAQANLQLLSREELKRGNPEVQKALQSNIRNLLSQPGFEKEVAKSLQSEIYAHLPKDEQLLYTARKVCIRNVTEENSYIYECPQTYLICSNARDPKKAAYFIQRGHSNDSRPQFAFYSAFWRSRYILMEPATAIASNATNSITKNVYSRPNINWWRVVYGNGGIAFYDAATENSVLCGGDPLHWDGEEHHVYTRHASEFSAHQAECTWSLEDCSDAA
;
A
#
# COMPACT_ATOMS: atom_id res chain seq x y z
N MET A 1 26.47 -29.63 28.56
CA MET A 1 26.65 -28.41 27.75
C MET A 1 26.96 -28.76 26.29
N ASP A 2 27.99 -29.56 26.00
CA ASP A 2 28.37 -29.95 24.62
C ASP A 2 27.29 -30.65 23.80
N HIS A 3 26.49 -31.54 24.40
CA HIS A 3 25.41 -32.22 23.68
C HIS A 3 24.26 -31.29 23.29
N ILE A 4 24.02 -30.22 24.05
CA ILE A 4 22.99 -29.22 23.75
C ILE A 4 23.47 -28.33 22.60
N TYR A 5 24.74 -27.89 22.64
CA TYR A 5 25.36 -27.14 21.54
C TYR A 5 25.44 -27.95 20.24
N ARG A 6 25.84 -29.23 20.30
CA ARG A 6 25.86 -30.11 19.11
C ARG A 6 24.46 -30.37 18.57
N ALA A 7 23.46 -30.58 19.43
CA ALA A 7 22.09 -30.75 18.99
C ALA A 7 21.52 -29.46 18.37
N PHE A 8 21.89 -28.30 18.91
CA PHE A 8 21.53 -27.01 18.34
C PHE A 8 22.18 -26.82 16.96
N ILE A 9 23.50 -26.98 16.84
CA ILE A 9 24.24 -26.88 15.58
C ILE A 9 23.72 -27.88 14.54
N SER A 10 23.47 -29.14 14.93
CA SER A 10 22.94 -30.17 14.03
C SER A 10 21.52 -29.86 13.56
N ARG A 11 20.65 -29.35 14.44
CA ARG A 11 19.29 -28.95 14.06
C ARG A 11 19.28 -27.67 13.22
N SER A 12 20.20 -26.75 13.46
CA SER A 12 20.42 -25.56 12.62
C SER A 12 20.95 -25.94 11.23
N ALA A 13 21.88 -26.91 11.16
CA ALA A 13 22.34 -27.46 9.88
C ALA A 13 21.22 -28.18 9.12
N GLN A 14 20.37 -28.96 9.80
CA GLN A 14 19.17 -29.58 9.20
C GLN A 14 18.14 -28.54 8.72
N LEU A 15 18.06 -27.38 9.37
CA LEU A 15 17.23 -26.26 8.94
C LEU A 15 17.75 -25.61 7.65
N LEU A 16 19.07 -25.66 7.44
CA LEU A 16 19.79 -25.11 6.28
C LEU A 16 19.94 -26.14 5.14
N GLU A 17 19.88 -27.44 5.44
CA GLU A 17 19.98 -28.55 4.48
C GLU A 17 18.66 -28.88 3.78
N ALA A 18 17.51 -28.40 4.29
CA ALA A 18 16.26 -28.54 3.57
C ALA A 18 16.28 -27.57 2.38
N PRO A 19 16.27 -28.06 1.12
CA PRO A 19 16.15 -27.19 -0.02
C PRO A 19 14.80 -26.50 0.11
N PHE A 20 14.84 -25.21 0.37
CA PHE A 20 13.68 -24.40 0.12
C PHE A 20 13.51 -24.49 -1.41
N HIS A 21 12.59 -25.32 -1.88
CA HIS A 21 12.19 -25.38 -3.29
C HIS A 21 10.67 -25.44 -3.26
N THR A 22 10.05 -24.26 -3.31
CA THR A 22 8.62 -24.15 -3.47
C THR A 22 8.30 -23.04 -4.45
N ALA A 23 7.50 -23.36 -5.46
CA ALA A 23 6.93 -22.39 -6.40
C ALA A 23 5.74 -21.63 -5.79
N SER A 24 5.31 -22.02 -4.58
CA SER A 24 4.13 -21.45 -3.92
C SER A 24 4.51 -20.44 -2.86
N ARG A 25 4.01 -19.21 -3.02
CA ARG A 25 4.03 -18.16 -1.99
C ARG A 25 3.15 -18.48 -0.78
N LEU A 26 2.32 -19.53 -0.82
CA LEU A 26 1.50 -19.98 0.31
C LEU A 26 2.15 -21.15 1.08
N ALA A 27 3.33 -21.59 0.68
CA ALA A 27 4.01 -22.69 1.34
C ALA A 27 4.52 -22.27 2.72
N THR A 28 4.13 -23.00 3.76
CA THR A 28 4.55 -22.73 5.13
C THR A 28 5.86 -23.44 5.46
N PHE A 29 6.65 -22.88 6.38
CA PHE A 29 7.91 -23.48 6.86
C PHE A 29 7.82 -23.78 8.36
N PRO A 30 7.16 -24.90 8.78
CA PRO A 30 6.85 -25.16 10.19
C PRO A 30 8.07 -25.20 11.12
N LEU A 31 9.23 -25.69 10.64
CA LEU A 31 10.46 -25.74 11.43
C LEU A 31 11.05 -24.35 11.69
N VAL A 32 11.06 -23.50 10.67
CA VAL A 32 11.48 -22.10 10.79
C VAL A 32 10.52 -21.36 11.72
N ASN A 33 9.21 -21.54 11.52
CA ASN A 33 8.18 -21.00 12.41
C ASN A 33 8.38 -21.45 13.85
N SER A 34 8.68 -22.72 14.09
CA SER A 34 8.92 -23.26 15.44
C SER A 34 10.17 -22.66 16.09
N LEU A 35 11.26 -22.51 15.33
CA LEU A 35 12.49 -21.86 15.81
C LEU A 35 12.21 -20.40 16.19
N VAL A 36 11.59 -19.66 15.28
CA VAL A 36 11.28 -18.24 15.44
C VAL A 36 10.30 -17.99 16.60
N ASN A 37 9.32 -18.89 16.79
CA ASN A 37 8.39 -18.87 17.94
C ASN A 37 9.02 -19.26 19.28
N ARG A 38 10.19 -19.91 19.29
CA ARG A 38 10.95 -20.14 20.52
C ARG A 38 11.84 -18.95 20.87
N LEU A 39 12.31 -18.24 19.85
CA LEU A 39 13.14 -17.04 19.97
C LEU A 39 12.35 -15.79 20.36
N THR A 40 11.02 -15.80 20.29
CA THR A 40 10.15 -14.71 20.79
C THR A 40 10.19 -14.52 22.30
N PHE A 41 10.56 -15.54 23.09
CA PHE A 41 10.38 -15.53 24.54
C PHE A 41 11.37 -14.64 25.32
N SER A 42 12.46 -14.19 24.70
CA SER A 42 13.27 -13.08 25.20
C SER A 42 14.17 -12.55 24.10
N THR A 43 14.41 -11.24 24.09
CA THR A 43 15.48 -10.51 23.36
C THR A 43 15.31 -10.38 21.84
N LEU A 44 14.76 -9.24 21.43
CA LEU A 44 14.63 -8.77 20.05
C LEU A 44 15.99 -8.65 19.33
N ASP A 45 17.07 -8.44 20.08
CA ASP A 45 18.42 -8.33 19.51
C ASP A 45 18.91 -9.66 18.94
N TYR A 46 18.64 -10.80 19.59
CA TYR A 46 19.04 -12.11 19.05
C TYR A 46 18.27 -12.48 17.80
N LEU A 47 17.00 -12.08 17.68
CA LEU A 47 16.26 -12.31 16.44
C LEU A 47 16.93 -11.56 15.29
N ARG A 48 17.43 -10.35 15.53
CA ARG A 48 18.14 -9.60 14.50
C ARG A 48 19.40 -10.35 14.05
N ASP A 49 20.25 -10.74 14.97
CA ASP A 49 21.53 -11.39 14.65
C ASP A 49 21.32 -12.79 14.03
N ILE A 50 20.26 -13.51 14.43
CA ILE A 50 19.90 -14.81 13.84
C ILE A 50 19.39 -14.66 12.42
N LEU A 51 18.52 -13.67 12.16
CA LEU A 51 18.04 -13.40 10.80
C LEU A 51 19.18 -12.96 9.89
N GLU A 52 20.16 -12.23 10.42
CA GLU A 52 21.37 -11.87 9.69
C GLU A 52 22.13 -13.13 9.24
N VAL A 53 22.51 -13.99 10.18
CA VAL A 53 23.23 -15.25 9.86
C VAL A 53 22.40 -16.15 8.92
N LEU A 54 21.08 -16.24 9.14
CA LEU A 54 20.19 -17.04 8.31
C LEU A 54 20.15 -16.51 6.87
N TYR A 55 20.01 -15.19 6.68
CA TYR A 55 20.00 -14.61 5.35
C TYR A 55 21.35 -14.75 4.66
N ASP A 56 22.48 -14.60 5.36
CA ASP A 56 23.80 -14.79 4.75
C ASP A 56 24.00 -16.24 4.29
N ALA A 57 23.60 -17.20 5.12
CA ALA A 57 23.65 -18.62 4.75
C ALA A 57 22.75 -18.93 3.55
N VAL A 58 21.51 -18.42 3.54
CA VAL A 58 20.56 -18.70 2.45
C VAL A 58 20.95 -17.95 1.17
N LEU A 59 21.41 -16.69 1.24
CA LEU A 59 21.88 -15.94 0.07
C LEU A 59 23.14 -16.55 -0.56
N ALA A 60 23.95 -17.28 0.21
CA ALA A 60 25.07 -18.05 -0.33
C ALA A 60 24.64 -19.31 -1.11
N LEU A 61 23.43 -19.82 -0.84
CA LEU A 61 22.89 -21.07 -1.41
C LEU A 61 21.81 -20.83 -2.47
N GLU A 62 21.14 -19.68 -2.44
CA GLU A 62 19.95 -19.37 -3.22
C GLU A 62 20.04 -18.01 -3.91
N THR A 63 19.21 -17.82 -4.94
CA THR A 63 19.15 -16.52 -5.61
C THR A 63 18.49 -15.46 -4.73
N PRO A 64 18.89 -14.18 -4.81
CA PRO A 64 18.24 -13.07 -4.10
C PRO A 64 16.70 -13.05 -4.21
N LEU A 65 16.17 -13.34 -5.40
CA LEU A 65 14.73 -13.38 -5.64
C LEU A 65 14.04 -14.50 -4.86
N SER A 66 14.65 -15.68 -4.83
CA SER A 66 14.18 -16.86 -4.08
C SER A 66 14.07 -16.57 -2.59
N VAL A 67 15.10 -15.92 -2.02
CA VAL A 67 15.14 -15.53 -0.60
C VAL A 67 14.02 -14.55 -0.27
N VAL A 68 13.88 -13.49 -1.06
CA VAL A 68 12.84 -12.48 -0.87
C VAL A 68 11.44 -13.10 -0.97
N GLN A 69 11.17 -13.93 -1.98
CA GLN A 69 9.84 -14.53 -2.16
C GLN A 69 9.41 -15.43 -0.99
N ARG A 70 10.34 -16.03 -0.26
CA ARG A 70 10.05 -16.95 0.85
C ARG A 70 9.82 -16.26 2.18
N LEU A 71 10.28 -15.01 2.31
CA LEU A 71 10.10 -14.21 3.51
C LEU A 71 8.65 -14.09 3.96
N GLY A 72 7.71 -13.99 3.01
CA GLY A 72 6.27 -13.89 3.31
C GLY A 72 5.75 -15.03 4.17
N ASN A 73 6.48 -16.15 4.24
CA ASN A 73 6.13 -17.37 4.98
C ASN A 73 7.05 -17.66 6.16
N LEU A 74 7.93 -16.71 6.55
CA LEU A 74 8.98 -16.94 7.54
C LEU A 74 8.45 -17.14 8.97
N THR A 75 7.33 -16.51 9.30
CA THR A 75 6.76 -16.51 10.65
C THR A 75 5.29 -16.15 10.65
N ALA A 76 4.56 -16.63 11.67
CA ALA A 76 3.17 -16.24 11.94
C ALA A 76 3.06 -14.96 12.80
N SER A 77 4.18 -14.45 13.35
CA SER A 77 4.18 -13.22 14.15
C SER A 77 4.44 -12.00 13.26
N LEU A 78 3.49 -11.05 13.22
CA LEU A 78 3.62 -9.82 12.44
C LEU A 78 4.83 -8.98 12.84
N ARG A 79 5.16 -8.96 14.14
CA ARG A 79 6.33 -8.23 14.64
C ARG A 79 7.63 -8.79 14.08
N GLN A 80 7.76 -10.11 14.08
CA GLN A 80 8.96 -10.78 13.57
C GLN A 80 9.04 -10.67 12.05
N LEU A 81 7.90 -10.78 11.37
CA LEU A 81 7.81 -10.58 9.93
C LEU A 81 8.21 -9.15 9.54
N ALA A 82 7.80 -8.14 10.32
CA ALA A 82 8.22 -6.75 10.12
C ALA A 82 9.74 -6.58 10.26
N GLN A 83 10.35 -7.12 11.32
CA GLN A 83 11.80 -7.07 11.51
C GLN A 83 12.55 -7.80 10.40
N ALA A 84 12.05 -8.96 9.98
CA ALA A 84 12.63 -9.75 8.91
C ALA A 84 12.58 -9.02 7.55
N ASN A 85 11.51 -8.27 7.28
CA ASN A 85 11.41 -7.37 6.12
C ASN A 85 12.41 -6.21 6.20
N LEU A 86 12.50 -5.52 7.34
CA LEU A 86 13.44 -4.40 7.53
C LEU A 86 14.89 -4.82 7.30
N GLN A 87 15.27 -6.00 7.77
CA GLN A 87 16.61 -6.52 7.52
C GLN A 87 16.88 -6.83 6.06
N LEU A 88 15.93 -7.45 5.34
CA LEU A 88 16.14 -7.71 3.92
C LEU A 88 16.26 -6.39 3.13
N LEU A 89 15.51 -5.36 3.51
CA LEU A 89 15.62 -4.03 2.89
C LEU A 89 16.97 -3.36 3.15
N SER A 90 17.67 -3.67 4.24
CA SER A 90 18.98 -3.11 4.52
C SER A 90 20.13 -3.80 3.75
N ARG A 91 19.94 -5.03 3.25
CA ARG A 91 20.96 -5.80 2.53
C ARG A 91 21.35 -5.19 1.19
N GLU A 92 22.65 -4.97 0.98
CA GLU A 92 23.19 -4.39 -0.26
C GLU A 92 23.06 -5.32 -1.47
N GLU A 93 23.11 -6.63 -1.25
CA GLU A 93 22.97 -7.66 -2.28
C GLU A 93 21.61 -7.59 -2.99
N LEU A 94 20.57 -7.20 -2.25
CA LEU A 94 19.21 -7.09 -2.77
C LEU A 94 18.95 -5.76 -3.47
N LYS A 95 19.73 -4.72 -3.13
CA LYS A 95 19.66 -3.38 -3.76
C LYS A 95 20.26 -3.33 -5.15
N ARG A 96 21.02 -4.37 -5.56
CA ARG A 96 21.66 -4.47 -6.87
C ARG A 96 20.65 -4.68 -8.00
N GLY A 97 19.95 -3.62 -8.38
CA GLY A 97 19.37 -3.35 -9.71
C GLY A 97 18.39 -4.36 -10.32
N ASN A 98 18.16 -5.54 -9.76
CA ASN A 98 17.25 -6.53 -10.32
C ASN A 98 15.80 -6.09 -10.07
N PRO A 99 15.03 -5.72 -11.12
CA PRO A 99 13.67 -5.21 -10.95
C PRO A 99 12.72 -6.23 -10.33
N GLU A 100 12.93 -7.52 -10.55
CA GLU A 100 12.09 -8.59 -9.99
C GLU A 100 12.28 -8.72 -8.48
N VAL A 101 13.52 -8.58 -8.00
CA VAL A 101 13.85 -8.59 -6.57
C VAL A 101 13.22 -7.39 -5.89
N GLN A 102 13.34 -6.20 -6.49
CA GLN A 102 12.73 -4.97 -5.96
C GLN A 102 11.20 -5.05 -5.91
N LYS A 103 10.58 -5.60 -6.97
CA LYS A 103 9.14 -5.85 -7.02
C LYS A 103 8.72 -6.86 -5.94
N ALA A 104 9.50 -7.91 -5.69
CA ALA A 104 9.22 -8.90 -4.66
C ALA A 104 9.35 -8.31 -3.24
N LEU A 105 10.36 -7.47 -2.99
CA LEU A 105 10.54 -6.77 -1.71
C LEU A 105 9.35 -5.88 -1.40
N GLN A 106 8.95 -5.04 -2.36
CA GLN A 106 7.79 -4.16 -2.22
C GLN A 106 6.48 -4.95 -2.05
N SER A 107 6.35 -6.09 -2.74
CA SER A 107 5.21 -7.00 -2.55
C SER A 107 5.16 -7.55 -1.13
N ASN A 108 6.30 -7.89 -0.51
CA ASN A 108 6.32 -8.39 0.87
C ASN A 108 5.91 -7.32 1.88
N ILE A 109 6.40 -6.07 1.71
CA ILE A 109 5.98 -4.96 2.56
C ILE A 109 4.47 -4.77 2.45
N ARG A 110 3.92 -4.70 1.24
CA ARG A 110 2.47 -4.53 1.04
C ARG A 110 1.65 -5.68 1.63
N ASN A 111 2.13 -6.91 1.49
CA ASN A 111 1.50 -8.08 2.09
C ASN A 111 1.54 -8.05 3.63
N LEU A 112 2.60 -7.50 4.22
CA LEU A 112 2.72 -7.26 5.66
C LEU A 112 1.71 -6.20 6.11
N LEU A 113 1.58 -5.10 5.36
CA LEU A 113 0.62 -4.03 5.65
C LEU A 113 -0.84 -4.49 5.49
N SER A 114 -1.10 -5.49 4.65
CA SER A 114 -2.43 -6.11 4.52
C SER A 114 -2.71 -7.21 5.54
N GLN A 115 -1.80 -7.49 6.48
CA GLN A 115 -2.10 -8.48 7.51
C GLN A 115 -3.07 -7.90 8.55
N PRO A 116 -4.14 -8.64 8.90
CA PRO A 116 -5.03 -8.22 9.97
C PRO A 116 -4.23 -8.04 11.27
N GLY A 117 -4.43 -6.91 11.95
CA GLY A 117 -3.78 -6.63 13.22
C GLY A 117 -2.39 -6.01 13.12
N PHE A 118 -1.84 -5.76 11.92
CA PHE A 118 -0.53 -5.10 11.74
C PHE A 118 -0.40 -3.83 12.60
N GLU A 119 -1.39 -2.93 12.52
CA GLU A 119 -1.40 -1.67 13.27
C GLU A 119 -1.44 -1.86 14.80
N LYS A 120 -1.91 -3.01 15.29
CA LYS A 120 -2.06 -3.31 16.71
C LYS A 120 -0.88 -4.11 17.27
N GLU A 121 -0.38 -5.08 16.52
CA GLU A 121 0.63 -6.05 16.97
C GLU A 121 2.07 -5.61 16.72
N VAL A 122 2.29 -4.77 15.71
CA VAL A 122 3.62 -4.22 15.40
C VAL A 122 3.82 -2.93 16.18
N ALA A 123 4.97 -2.79 16.84
CA ALA A 123 5.27 -1.56 17.60
C ALA A 123 5.34 -0.34 16.68
N LYS A 124 4.88 0.83 17.16
CA LYS A 124 4.85 2.08 16.37
C LYS A 124 6.21 2.45 15.76
N SER A 125 7.32 2.20 16.46
CA SER A 125 8.67 2.45 15.93
C SER A 125 8.95 1.60 14.68
N LEU A 126 8.67 0.30 14.74
CA LEU A 126 8.83 -0.62 13.61
C LEU A 126 7.86 -0.28 12.47
N GLN A 127 6.62 0.13 12.78
CA GLN A 127 5.69 0.61 11.75
C GLN A 127 6.26 1.81 11.00
N SER A 128 6.78 2.81 11.72
CA SER A 128 7.39 4.00 11.11
C SER A 128 8.59 3.65 10.22
N GLU A 129 9.45 2.73 10.65
CA GLU A 129 10.56 2.24 9.83
C GLU A 129 10.07 1.55 8.54
N ILE A 130 9.05 0.69 8.64
CA ILE A 130 8.44 0.04 7.48
C ILE A 130 7.85 1.08 6.51
N TYR A 131 7.11 2.07 7.02
CA TYR A 131 6.51 3.11 6.19
C TYR A 131 7.55 3.96 5.47
N ALA A 132 8.73 4.17 6.06
CA ALA A 132 9.82 4.92 5.43
C ALA A 132 10.40 4.24 4.17
N HIS A 133 10.13 2.95 3.96
CA HIS A 133 10.53 2.21 2.77
C HIS A 133 9.47 2.17 1.66
N LEU A 134 8.32 2.82 1.87
CA LEU A 134 7.27 2.94 0.87
C LEU A 134 7.55 4.13 -0.07
N PRO A 135 7.06 4.09 -1.32
CA PRO A 135 7.01 5.28 -2.17
C PRO A 135 6.31 6.45 -1.48
N LYS A 136 6.74 7.69 -1.79
CA LYS A 136 6.28 8.91 -1.09
C LYS A 136 4.75 9.00 -0.96
N ASP A 137 4.01 8.82 -2.04
CA ASP A 137 2.54 8.92 -2.00
C ASP A 137 1.92 7.79 -1.16
N GLU A 138 2.48 6.58 -1.25
CA GLU A 138 2.06 5.43 -0.44
C GLU A 138 2.35 5.66 1.04
N GLN A 139 3.53 6.17 1.37
CA GLN A 139 3.93 6.52 2.74
C GLN A 139 2.94 7.53 3.37
N LEU A 140 2.57 8.58 2.64
CA LEU A 140 1.65 9.62 3.14
C LEU A 140 0.29 9.06 3.53
N LEU A 141 -0.20 8.03 2.85
CA LEU A 141 -1.44 7.35 3.25
C LEU A 141 -1.38 6.78 4.66
N TYR A 142 -0.20 6.40 5.15
CA TYR A 142 -0.02 5.83 6.49
C TYR A 142 0.42 6.87 7.53
N THR A 143 1.17 7.88 7.13
CA THR A 143 1.82 8.82 8.07
C THR A 143 1.13 10.18 8.17
N ALA A 144 0.53 10.69 7.10
CA ALA A 144 -0.01 12.04 7.07
C ALA A 144 -1.37 12.15 7.78
N ARG A 145 -1.64 13.30 8.42
CA ARG A 145 -2.97 13.56 9.01
C ARG A 145 -3.95 14.06 7.96
N LYS A 146 -3.48 15.00 7.12
CA LYS A 146 -4.22 15.53 5.98
C LYS A 146 -3.37 15.45 4.73
N VAL A 147 -4.01 15.23 3.58
CA VAL A 147 -3.36 15.26 2.27
C VAL A 147 -4.11 16.17 1.31
N CYS A 148 -3.37 16.77 0.39
CA CYS A 148 -3.93 17.30 -0.84
C CYS A 148 -3.71 16.28 -1.95
N ILE A 149 -4.72 16.08 -2.78
CA ILE A 149 -4.70 15.09 -3.86
C ILE A 149 -4.57 15.86 -5.17
N ARG A 150 -3.51 15.61 -5.92
CA ARG A 150 -3.19 16.30 -7.17
C ARG A 150 -3.05 15.31 -8.31
N ASN A 151 -3.50 15.65 -9.52
CA ASN A 151 -3.21 14.82 -10.69
C ASN A 151 -1.69 14.77 -10.94
N VAL A 152 -1.13 13.59 -11.26
CA VAL A 152 0.32 13.44 -11.48
C VAL A 152 0.82 14.21 -12.69
N THR A 153 0.01 14.29 -13.75
CA THR A 153 0.37 14.91 -15.03
C THR A 153 0.09 16.41 -15.09
N GLU A 154 -0.72 16.94 -14.17
CA GLU A 154 -1.05 18.37 -14.10
C GLU A 154 -0.70 18.96 -12.72
N GLU A 155 0.35 19.78 -12.66
CA GLU A 155 0.90 20.35 -11.41
C GLU A 155 -0.07 21.24 -10.61
N ASN A 156 -1.12 21.76 -11.26
CA ASN A 156 -2.09 22.66 -10.64
C ASN A 156 -3.49 22.04 -10.46
N SER A 157 -3.66 20.78 -10.84
CA SER A 157 -4.97 20.10 -10.86
C SER A 157 -5.17 19.34 -9.55
N TYR A 158 -5.61 20.07 -8.52
CA TYR A 158 -5.94 19.49 -7.22
C TYR A 158 -7.42 19.15 -7.12
N ILE A 159 -7.73 18.06 -6.45
CA ILE A 159 -9.09 17.74 -6.08
C ILE A 159 -9.57 18.73 -5.01
N TYR A 160 -10.74 19.33 -5.20
CA TYR A 160 -11.43 20.17 -4.23
C TYR A 160 -12.96 19.99 -4.30
N GLU A 161 -13.68 20.46 -3.29
CA GLU A 161 -15.14 20.51 -3.30
C GLU A 161 -15.66 21.74 -4.05
N CYS A 162 -16.50 21.53 -5.06
CA CYS A 162 -17.14 22.62 -5.78
C CYS A 162 -18.22 23.31 -4.90
N PRO A 163 -18.12 24.64 -4.68
CA PRO A 163 -18.97 25.34 -3.70
C PRO A 163 -20.48 25.26 -3.96
N GLN A 164 -20.90 25.13 -5.23
CA GLN A 164 -22.31 25.24 -5.62
C GLN A 164 -23.01 23.88 -5.76
N THR A 165 -22.27 22.86 -6.20
CA THR A 165 -22.85 21.58 -6.66
C THR A 165 -22.60 20.42 -5.69
N TYR A 166 -21.72 20.62 -4.70
CA TYR A 166 -21.15 19.55 -3.88
C TYR A 166 -20.43 18.46 -4.69
N LEU A 167 -20.16 18.71 -5.97
CA LEU A 167 -19.32 17.83 -6.77
C LEU A 167 -17.88 17.94 -6.29
N ILE A 168 -17.12 16.89 -6.58
CA ILE A 168 -15.68 16.93 -6.45
C ILE A 168 -15.11 17.38 -7.79
N CYS A 169 -14.19 18.33 -7.77
CA CYS A 169 -13.70 19.04 -8.94
C CYS A 169 -12.18 19.10 -8.95
N SER A 170 -11.59 19.35 -10.13
CA SER A 170 -10.15 19.55 -10.30
C SER A 170 -9.85 20.49 -11.45
N ASN A 171 -9.28 21.66 -11.18
CA ASN A 171 -9.07 22.69 -12.20
C ASN A 171 -7.61 23.18 -12.22
N ALA A 172 -6.87 22.83 -13.28
CA ALA A 172 -5.49 23.27 -13.45
C ALA A 172 -5.32 24.79 -13.62
N ARG A 173 -6.37 25.53 -14.02
CA ARG A 173 -6.32 26.99 -14.22
C ARG A 173 -6.56 27.79 -12.93
N ASP A 174 -7.19 27.18 -11.94
CA ASP A 174 -7.51 27.78 -10.64
C ASP A 174 -7.12 26.79 -9.53
N PRO A 175 -5.83 26.76 -9.12
CA PRO A 175 -5.30 25.73 -8.23
C PRO A 175 -5.83 25.91 -6.81
N LYS A 176 -7.02 25.37 -6.55
CA LYS A 176 -7.59 25.28 -5.20
C LYS A 176 -7.05 24.04 -4.51
N LYS A 177 -6.03 24.25 -3.70
CA LYS A 177 -5.43 23.20 -2.89
C LYS A 177 -6.28 22.90 -1.65
N ALA A 178 -7.17 21.91 -1.76
CA ALA A 178 -7.99 21.46 -0.64
C ALA A 178 -7.30 20.35 0.16
N ALA A 179 -7.36 20.46 1.49
CA ALA A 179 -6.85 19.45 2.40
C ALA A 179 -7.96 18.45 2.79
N TYR A 180 -7.63 17.17 2.78
CA TYR A 180 -8.50 16.07 3.20
C TYR A 180 -7.86 15.28 4.32
N PHE A 181 -8.58 15.06 5.42
CA PHE A 181 -8.18 14.09 6.43
C PHE A 181 -8.23 12.67 5.86
N ILE A 182 -7.29 11.83 6.29
CA ILE A 182 -7.24 10.41 5.92
C ILE A 182 -7.82 9.57 7.06
N GLN A 183 -8.87 8.84 6.75
CA GLN A 183 -9.35 7.73 7.57
C GLN A 183 -8.84 6.41 7.00
N ARG A 184 -8.25 5.57 7.86
CA ARG A 184 -7.65 4.29 7.51
C ARG A 184 -8.54 3.16 8.00
N GLY A 185 -8.67 2.11 7.21
CA GLY A 185 -9.45 0.93 7.55
C GLY A 185 -8.92 -0.31 6.85
N HIS A 186 -9.48 -1.46 7.21
CA HIS A 186 -9.26 -2.72 6.52
C HIS A 186 -10.62 -3.24 6.05
N SER A 187 -10.68 -3.77 4.83
CA SER A 187 -11.85 -4.44 4.28
C SER A 187 -12.01 -5.85 4.84
N ASN A 188 -13.12 -6.52 4.51
CA ASN A 188 -13.41 -7.88 4.97
C ASN A 188 -12.36 -8.92 4.54
N ASP A 189 -11.67 -8.69 3.42
CA ASP A 189 -10.54 -9.48 2.93
C ASP A 189 -9.17 -9.00 3.47
N SER A 190 -9.19 -8.18 4.53
CA SER A 190 -8.02 -7.64 5.25
C SER A 190 -7.12 -6.70 4.47
N ARG A 191 -7.48 -6.31 3.24
CA ARG A 191 -6.70 -5.32 2.49
C ARG A 191 -6.90 -3.90 3.07
N PRO A 192 -5.86 -3.04 3.07
CA PRO A 192 -6.02 -1.64 3.47
C PRO A 192 -6.99 -0.90 2.55
N GLN A 193 -7.75 0.01 3.15
CA GLN A 193 -8.65 0.93 2.45
C GLN A 193 -8.63 2.29 3.13
N PHE A 194 -8.86 3.33 2.34
CA PHE A 194 -8.71 4.72 2.77
C PHE A 194 -9.96 5.51 2.43
N ALA A 195 -10.36 6.41 3.32
CA ALA A 195 -11.43 7.37 3.05
C ALA A 195 -10.90 8.78 3.29
N PHE A 196 -11.31 9.72 2.43
CA PHE A 196 -10.83 11.09 2.45
C PHE A 196 -11.99 12.02 2.76
N TYR A 197 -11.88 12.81 3.82
CA TYR A 197 -12.92 13.78 4.18
C TYR A 197 -12.37 15.19 4.32
N SER A 198 -13.17 16.16 3.86
CA SER A 198 -12.81 17.57 3.78
C SER A 198 -12.33 18.11 5.12
N ALA A 199 -11.17 18.76 5.16
CA ALA A 199 -10.68 19.42 6.37
C ALA A 199 -11.54 20.64 6.76
N PHE A 200 -12.11 21.30 5.75
CA PHE A 200 -12.97 22.47 5.91
C PHE A 200 -14.33 22.09 6.51
N TRP A 201 -15.05 21.14 5.89
CA TRP A 201 -16.38 20.73 6.35
C TRP A 201 -16.37 19.65 7.43
N ARG A 202 -15.24 18.95 7.62
CA ARG A 202 -14.95 17.89 8.63
C ARG A 202 -15.85 16.66 8.64
N SER A 203 -16.99 16.67 7.98
CA SER A 203 -17.96 15.58 7.97
C SER A 203 -18.28 15.05 6.58
N ARG A 204 -17.63 15.58 5.52
CA ARG A 204 -17.95 15.24 4.14
C ARG A 204 -16.80 14.53 3.44
N TYR A 205 -17.07 13.35 2.91
CA TYR A 205 -16.13 12.46 2.23
C TYR A 205 -16.20 12.65 0.71
N ILE A 206 -15.10 12.35 0.05
CA ILE A 206 -15.07 12.07 -1.40
C ILE A 206 -15.81 10.75 -1.60
N LEU A 207 -17.05 10.83 -2.07
CA LEU A 207 -17.97 9.71 -2.20
C LEU A 207 -18.36 9.47 -3.65
N MET A 208 -18.28 8.20 -4.06
CA MET A 208 -18.84 7.73 -5.31
C MET A 208 -20.30 7.34 -5.09
N GLU A 209 -21.24 8.08 -5.66
CA GLU A 209 -22.65 7.69 -5.68
C GLU A 209 -22.85 6.53 -6.67
N PRO A 210 -23.76 5.57 -6.39
CA PRO A 210 -24.12 4.55 -7.35
C PRO A 210 -24.63 5.23 -8.63
N ALA A 211 -24.10 4.81 -9.79
CA ALA A 211 -24.62 5.29 -11.06
C ALA A 211 -26.10 4.88 -11.15
N THR A 212 -27.03 5.83 -11.09
CA THR A 212 -28.40 5.56 -11.51
C THR A 212 -28.32 5.24 -13.00
N ALA A 213 -28.89 4.11 -13.41
CA ALA A 213 -28.71 3.47 -14.72
C ALA A 213 -29.36 4.25 -15.89
N ILE A 214 -29.06 5.54 -16.04
CA ILE A 214 -29.58 6.40 -17.09
C ILE A 214 -28.43 7.24 -17.67
N ALA A 215 -27.53 6.58 -18.40
CA ALA A 215 -26.74 7.20 -19.46
C ALA A 215 -26.21 6.10 -20.39
N SER A 216 -27.07 5.71 -21.32
CA SER A 216 -26.71 4.94 -22.51
C SER A 216 -25.73 5.75 -23.37
N ASN A 217 -24.47 5.33 -23.46
CA ASN A 217 -23.70 5.24 -24.71
C ASN A 217 -22.35 4.54 -24.44
N ALA A 218 -22.30 3.27 -24.82
CA ALA A 218 -21.23 2.32 -24.56
C ALA A 218 -20.02 2.50 -25.49
N THR A 219 -19.39 3.69 -25.48
CA THR A 219 -18.12 3.87 -26.21
C THR A 219 -17.02 4.63 -25.47
N ASN A 220 -17.29 5.31 -24.34
CA ASN A 220 -16.28 5.87 -23.41
C ASN A 220 -16.98 6.19 -22.07
N SER A 221 -16.93 5.27 -21.11
CA SER A 221 -17.84 5.27 -19.94
C SER A 221 -17.32 6.09 -18.75
N ILE A 222 -17.25 7.41 -18.92
CA ILE A 222 -17.15 8.31 -17.77
C ILE A 222 -18.48 8.33 -17.03
N THR A 223 -18.43 8.12 -15.72
CA THR A 223 -19.56 8.25 -14.81
C THR A 223 -19.34 9.46 -13.91
N LYS A 224 -20.18 10.49 -14.06
CA LYS A 224 -20.18 11.65 -13.16
C LYS A 224 -20.94 11.31 -11.88
N ASN A 225 -20.22 10.80 -10.89
CA ASN A 225 -20.82 10.34 -9.64
C ASN A 225 -19.99 10.63 -8.39
N VAL A 226 -19.01 11.54 -8.46
CA VAL A 226 -18.14 11.83 -7.32
C VAL A 226 -18.57 13.12 -6.63
N TYR A 227 -19.03 12.99 -5.39
CA TYR A 227 -19.61 14.07 -4.60
C TYR A 227 -18.96 14.17 -3.22
N SER A 228 -19.02 15.36 -2.65
CA SER A 228 -18.78 15.60 -1.23
C SER A 228 -20.04 15.26 -0.43
N ARG A 229 -20.02 14.17 0.34
CA ARG A 229 -21.21 13.66 1.08
C ARG A 229 -20.88 13.23 2.51
N PRO A 230 -21.85 13.22 3.44
CA PRO A 230 -21.60 12.84 4.83
C PRO A 230 -21.33 11.34 5.05
N ASN A 231 -21.58 10.51 4.05
CA ASN A 231 -21.35 9.07 4.11
C ASN A 231 -19.90 8.74 3.76
N ILE A 232 -19.34 7.75 4.46
CA ILE A 232 -17.98 7.26 4.18
C ILE A 232 -18.00 6.49 2.86
N ASN A 233 -17.06 6.80 1.97
CA ASN A 233 -16.72 5.96 0.83
C ASN A 233 -15.28 5.49 0.95
N TRP A 234 -15.09 4.18 0.83
CA TRP A 234 -13.78 3.55 0.95
C TRP A 234 -13.14 3.39 -0.43
N TRP A 235 -11.88 3.77 -0.52
CA TRP A 235 -11.06 3.67 -1.71
C TRP A 235 -9.94 2.65 -1.47
N ARG A 236 -9.76 1.75 -2.41
CA ARG A 236 -8.60 0.88 -2.51
C ARG A 236 -7.53 1.58 -3.33
N VAL A 237 -6.31 1.60 -2.82
CA VAL A 237 -5.20 2.28 -3.49
C VAL A 237 -4.35 1.26 -4.25
N VAL A 238 -4.08 1.55 -5.52
CA VAL A 238 -3.14 0.82 -6.35
C VAL A 238 -1.99 1.74 -6.73
N TYR A 239 -0.77 1.24 -6.60
CA TYR A 239 0.47 1.99 -6.80
C TYR A 239 1.04 1.73 -8.19
N GLY A 240 1.36 2.78 -8.94
CA GLY A 240 1.92 2.66 -10.29
C GLY A 240 2.37 3.99 -10.90
N ASN A 241 3.33 3.94 -11.84
CA ASN A 241 3.75 5.07 -12.69
C ASN A 241 4.06 6.40 -11.97
N GLY A 242 4.63 6.34 -10.76
CA GLY A 242 5.01 7.54 -10.02
C GLY A 242 3.87 8.22 -9.25
N GLY A 243 2.74 7.52 -9.04
CA GLY A 243 1.66 7.96 -8.18
C GLY A 243 0.74 6.82 -7.74
N ILE A 244 -0.50 7.17 -7.41
CA ILE A 244 -1.53 6.26 -6.91
C ILE A 244 -2.85 6.39 -7.66
N ALA A 245 -3.55 5.28 -7.84
CA ALA A 245 -4.89 5.23 -8.38
C ALA A 245 -5.88 4.80 -7.28
N PHE A 246 -7.04 5.45 -7.23
CA PHE A 246 -8.09 5.15 -6.26
C PHE A 246 -9.20 4.35 -6.93
N TYR A 247 -9.29 3.08 -6.56
CA TYR A 247 -10.37 2.18 -6.97
C TYR A 247 -11.47 2.18 -5.91
N ASP A 248 -12.72 2.05 -6.33
CA ASP A 248 -13.81 1.77 -5.40
C ASP A 248 -13.49 0.50 -4.60
N ALA A 249 -13.46 0.58 -3.27
CA ALA A 249 -13.09 -0.57 -2.44
C ALA A 249 -14.15 -1.68 -2.43
N ALA A 250 -15.41 -1.34 -2.75
CA ALA A 250 -16.51 -2.30 -2.74
C ALA A 250 -16.49 -3.22 -3.96
N THR A 251 -16.25 -2.66 -5.15
CA THR A 251 -16.33 -3.42 -6.41
C THR A 251 -15.01 -3.52 -7.16
N GLU A 252 -14.06 -2.61 -6.94
CA GLU A 252 -12.84 -2.41 -7.74
C GLU A 252 -13.09 -2.22 -9.25
N ASN A 253 -14.34 -2.01 -9.66
CA ASN A 253 -14.72 -1.85 -11.06
C ASN A 253 -14.68 -0.39 -11.52
N SER A 254 -14.53 0.55 -10.59
CA SER A 254 -14.49 1.98 -10.85
C SER A 254 -13.18 2.56 -10.34
N VAL A 255 -12.53 3.41 -11.14
CA VAL A 255 -11.33 4.16 -10.77
C VAL A 255 -11.62 5.67 -10.81
N LEU A 256 -11.13 6.39 -9.79
CA LEU A 256 -11.27 7.85 -9.67
C LEU A 256 -10.33 8.56 -10.63
N CYS A 257 -10.88 9.44 -11.47
CA CYS A 257 -10.15 10.18 -12.49
C CYS A 257 -10.57 11.65 -12.51
N GLY A 258 -9.67 12.52 -12.96
CA GLY A 258 -9.90 13.93 -13.12
C GLY A 258 -8.69 14.59 -13.77
N GLY A 259 -8.94 15.52 -14.69
CA GLY A 259 -7.89 16.09 -15.56
C GLY A 259 -8.13 15.89 -17.05
N ASP A 260 -9.28 15.35 -17.47
CA ASP A 260 -9.67 15.45 -18.89
C ASP A 260 -10.32 16.83 -19.15
N PRO A 261 -9.67 17.71 -19.93
CA PRO A 261 -10.14 19.06 -20.21
C PRO A 261 -11.37 19.09 -21.12
N LEU A 262 -11.91 17.95 -21.55
CA LEU A 262 -13.16 17.86 -22.30
C LEU A 262 -14.39 17.68 -21.39
N HIS A 263 -14.19 17.38 -20.11
CA HIS A 263 -15.28 17.02 -19.20
C HIS A 263 -15.60 18.14 -18.20
N TRP A 264 -16.61 18.94 -18.55
CA TRP A 264 -17.09 20.10 -17.80
C TRP A 264 -18.53 19.93 -17.32
N ASP A 265 -18.87 20.57 -16.20
CA ASP A 265 -20.24 20.96 -15.86
C ASP A 265 -20.23 22.48 -15.72
N GLY A 266 -20.77 23.18 -16.72
CA GLY A 266 -20.61 24.63 -16.83
C GLY A 266 -19.12 25.02 -16.90
N GLU A 267 -18.65 25.77 -15.91
CA GLU A 267 -17.26 26.27 -15.81
C GLU A 267 -16.36 25.41 -14.92
N GLU A 268 -16.89 24.34 -14.32
CA GLU A 268 -16.17 23.49 -13.38
C GLU A 268 -15.70 22.20 -14.07
N HIS A 269 -14.44 21.81 -13.83
CA HIS A 269 -13.89 20.51 -14.24
C HIS A 269 -14.17 19.49 -13.15
N HIS A 270 -14.81 18.37 -13.49
CA HIS A 270 -15.29 17.41 -12.51
C HIS A 270 -14.31 16.26 -12.33
N VAL A 271 -14.23 15.78 -11.10
CA VAL A 271 -13.71 14.45 -10.81
C VAL A 271 -14.84 13.46 -11.05
N TYR A 272 -14.51 12.34 -11.68
CA TYR A 272 -15.45 11.33 -12.12
C TYR A 272 -14.85 9.94 -11.91
N THR A 273 -15.62 8.90 -12.23
CA THR A 273 -15.07 7.55 -12.32
C THR A 273 -15.11 7.01 -13.73
N ARG A 274 -14.16 6.12 -14.04
CA ARG A 274 -14.18 5.26 -15.23
C ARG A 274 -14.24 3.81 -14.82
N HIS A 275 -14.58 2.94 -15.76
CA HIS A 275 -14.44 1.52 -15.53
C HIS A 275 -12.96 1.16 -15.36
N ALA A 276 -12.64 0.26 -14.42
CA ALA A 276 -11.28 -0.14 -14.09
C ALA A 276 -10.49 -0.70 -15.28
N SER A 277 -11.17 -1.32 -16.24
CA SER A 277 -10.56 -1.83 -17.48
C SER A 277 -10.03 -0.73 -18.39
N GLU A 278 -10.53 0.51 -18.27
CA GLU A 278 -10.08 1.67 -19.05
C GLU A 278 -8.80 2.30 -18.45
N PHE A 279 -8.41 1.91 -17.23
CA PHE A 279 -7.30 2.55 -16.51
C PHE A 279 -6.02 2.63 -17.34
N SER A 280 -5.65 1.55 -18.06
CA SER A 280 -4.40 1.52 -18.82
C SER A 280 -4.35 2.53 -19.97
N ALA A 281 -5.50 2.91 -20.54
CA ALA A 281 -5.58 3.92 -21.60
C ALA A 281 -5.65 5.35 -21.02
N HIS A 282 -6.08 5.47 -19.77
CA HIS A 282 -6.41 6.74 -19.10
C HIS A 282 -5.54 6.98 -17.85
N GLN A 283 -4.31 6.47 -17.80
CA GLN A 283 -3.47 6.56 -16.60
C GLN A 283 -3.16 8.01 -16.21
N ALA A 284 -2.98 8.90 -17.19
CA ALA A 284 -2.67 10.31 -16.95
C ALA A 284 -3.77 11.04 -16.13
N GLU A 285 -5.02 10.78 -16.43
CA GLU A 285 -6.18 11.38 -15.74
C GLU A 285 -6.57 10.63 -14.45
N CYS A 286 -6.21 9.36 -14.30
CA CYS A 286 -6.61 8.51 -13.18
C CYS A 286 -5.52 8.27 -12.13
N THR A 287 -4.34 8.88 -12.30
CA THR A 287 -3.21 8.76 -11.36
C THR A 287 -3.01 10.06 -10.59
N TRP A 288 -2.91 9.93 -9.28
CA TRP A 288 -2.82 11.02 -8.33
C TRP A 288 -1.51 10.99 -7.55
N SER A 289 -0.99 12.16 -7.19
CA SER A 289 0.07 12.35 -6.21
C SER A 289 -0.52 12.95 -4.94
N LEU A 290 0.04 12.55 -3.81
CA LEU A 290 -0.30 13.06 -2.50
C LEU A 290 0.76 14.03 -2.00
N GLU A 291 0.28 15.11 -1.40
CA GLU A 291 1.11 16.08 -0.71
C GLU A 291 0.65 16.18 0.73
N ASP A 292 1.60 16.23 1.67
CA ASP A 292 1.27 16.46 3.07
C ASP A 292 0.71 17.88 3.22
N CYS A 293 -0.55 17.95 3.65
CA CYS A 293 -1.27 19.18 3.89
C CYS A 293 -1.73 19.28 5.35
N SER A 294 -1.03 18.60 6.26
CA SER A 294 -1.37 18.56 7.69
C SER A 294 -1.35 19.95 8.33
N ASP A 295 -0.50 20.86 7.83
CA ASP A 295 -0.40 22.26 8.27
C ASP A 295 -1.43 23.19 7.63
N ALA A 296 -2.11 22.77 6.56
CA ALA A 296 -3.15 23.55 5.92
C ALA A 296 -4.44 23.49 6.76
N ALA A 297 -5.14 24.63 6.87
CA ALA A 297 -6.37 24.77 7.66
C ALA A 297 -7.50 23.87 7.14
#